data_AF-A0A417YQ60-F1
#
_entry.id   AF-A0A417YQ60-F1
#
_cell.length_a   1.000
_cell.length_b   1.000
_cell.length_c   1.000
_cell.angle_alpha   90.00
_cell.angle_beta   90.00
_cell.angle_gamma   90.00
#
_symmetry.space_group_name_H-M   'P 1'
#
loop_
_entity.id
_entity.type
_entity.pdbx_description
1 polymer ?
#
loop_
_entity_poly.entity_id
_entity_poly.type
_entity_poly.pdbx_seq_one_letter_code
_entity_poly.pdbx_strand_id
1 'polypeptide(L)'
;MKRSGFDSQLKMLNNICLTERESSESYQKVLSKVNKVKKRKNIGDILGRPITGIATMLVLVVAGLFLNDLVNFSINQPGDQTPSLADEDNSIVEEKRNACMDSNVELSASSILVYFECQGFEEPSPPSKAVLREVKSGEKVESRIEYAVKQLIRGPSKEEIKEGFISIFNEETADSLHSIELQDSGHLIVDFVDFSKIIPNGSTSASSFAMMETLNKTVSQFAEVETIEYRFDGSCSGFFGWIERICTTYEADDYRDLEENTKKFLLEKSEVLFNQLMAKQWEEFANNINIERGLVYSPYSNVGDSDDLHFSKEEVRRFAEDQKLYSWSWDQSEAEFKATPNDFVENLLKKRYNYTYKYDEITYNDSKAGTMINTIHDIYPNAIYVEYLDEPDRESLEWGYYQAIRFVYEEIDNEWYLVAIVRGAHNP
;
A
#
# COMPACT_ATOMS: atom_id res chain seq x y z
N MET A 1 1.94 16.15 -45.46
CA MET A 1 3.41 16.33 -45.35
C MET A 1 3.86 15.81 -43.98
N LYS A 2 4.64 14.71 -44.02
CA LYS A 2 5.51 14.07 -43.00
C LYS A 2 5.04 13.95 -41.52
N ARG A 3 4.32 12.86 -41.24
CA ARG A 3 4.30 12.12 -39.96
C ARG A 3 5.60 11.34 -39.67
N SER A 4 6.58 11.36 -40.58
CA SER A 4 7.76 10.48 -40.53
C SER A 4 8.93 10.99 -39.67
N GLY A 5 8.86 12.19 -39.10
CA GLY A 5 9.96 12.76 -38.30
C GLY A 5 9.88 12.43 -36.81
N PHE A 6 8.66 12.32 -36.27
CA PHE A 6 8.43 12.17 -34.83
C PHE A 6 8.66 10.72 -34.37
N ASP A 7 8.19 9.74 -35.14
CA ASP A 7 8.42 8.31 -34.86
C ASP A 7 9.91 7.91 -34.96
N SER A 8 10.69 8.64 -35.77
CA SER A 8 12.14 8.42 -35.89
C SER A 8 12.90 8.92 -34.66
N GLN A 9 12.43 9.98 -34.00
CA GLN A 9 13.07 10.54 -32.81
C GLN A 9 12.69 9.75 -31.55
N LEU A 10 11.46 9.23 -31.45
CA LEU A 10 11.04 8.37 -30.35
C LEU A 10 11.79 7.03 -30.33
N LYS A 11 12.03 6.42 -31.49
CA LYS A 11 12.86 5.21 -31.59
C LYS A 11 14.32 5.43 -31.19
N MET A 12 14.83 6.66 -31.33
CA MET A 12 16.20 7.00 -30.92
C MET A 12 16.31 7.14 -29.39
N LEU A 13 15.25 7.62 -28.71
CA LEU A 13 15.22 7.79 -27.27
C LEU A 13 15.05 6.46 -26.51
N ASN A 14 14.31 5.50 -27.05
CA ASN A 14 14.13 4.17 -26.43
C ASN A 14 15.40 3.29 -26.41
N ASN A 15 16.46 3.68 -27.11
CA ASN A 15 17.73 2.93 -27.14
C ASN A 15 18.83 3.57 -26.28
N ILE A 16 18.53 4.65 -25.55
CA ILE A 16 19.50 5.31 -24.67
C ILE A 16 19.26 4.81 -23.24
N CYS A 17 20.01 3.78 -22.84
CA CYS A 17 20.08 3.36 -21.44
C CYS A 17 21.23 4.12 -20.77
N LEU A 18 20.92 5.23 -20.09
CA LEU A 18 21.89 5.93 -19.25
C LEU A 18 21.94 5.25 -17.90
N THR A 19 23.14 4.96 -17.40
CA THR A 19 23.29 4.56 -15.99
C THR A 19 22.81 5.69 -15.07
N GLU A 20 22.39 5.40 -13.84
CA GLU A 20 21.97 6.44 -12.87
C GLU A 20 23.04 7.52 -12.66
N ARG A 21 24.31 7.13 -12.76
CA ARG A 21 25.43 8.06 -12.69
C ARG A 21 25.45 9.03 -13.89
N GLU A 22 25.21 8.54 -15.10
CA GLU A 22 25.21 9.35 -16.32
C GLU A 22 23.94 10.22 -16.45
N SER A 23 22.80 9.75 -15.94
CA SER A 23 21.56 10.55 -15.86
C SER A 23 21.73 11.69 -14.84
N SER A 24 22.35 11.42 -13.69
CA SER A 24 22.66 12.41 -12.66
C SER A 24 23.69 13.44 -13.13
N GLU A 25 24.78 13.02 -13.78
CA GLU A 25 25.78 13.95 -14.35
C GLU A 25 25.19 14.83 -15.47
N SER A 26 24.30 14.26 -16.30
CA SER A 26 23.58 14.99 -17.34
C SER A 26 22.59 15.99 -16.73
N TYR A 27 21.84 15.59 -15.71
CA TYR A 27 20.93 16.45 -14.95
C TYR A 27 21.66 17.60 -14.26
N GLN A 28 22.81 17.34 -13.63
CA GLN A 28 23.64 18.37 -12.99
C GLN A 28 24.29 19.32 -14.02
N LYS A 29 24.66 18.84 -15.21
CA LYS A 29 25.10 19.71 -16.33
C LYS A 29 23.98 20.61 -16.84
N VAL A 30 22.75 20.11 -16.88
CA VAL A 30 21.56 20.91 -17.24
C VAL A 30 21.30 21.95 -16.16
N LEU A 31 21.24 21.56 -14.89
CA LEU A 31 21.02 22.47 -13.75
C LEU A 31 22.10 23.55 -13.66
N SER A 32 23.38 23.20 -13.83
CA SER A 32 24.48 24.18 -13.79
C SER A 32 24.40 25.18 -14.94
N LYS A 33 23.97 24.78 -16.14
CA LYS A 33 23.76 25.69 -17.28
C LYS A 33 22.49 26.54 -17.11
N VAL A 34 21.40 25.98 -16.60
CA VAL A 34 20.18 26.73 -16.25
C VAL A 34 20.49 27.79 -15.18
N ASN A 35 21.27 27.44 -14.17
CA ASN A 35 21.72 28.38 -13.15
C ASN A 35 22.66 29.45 -13.73
N LYS A 36 23.52 29.11 -14.70
CA LYS A 36 24.34 30.10 -15.43
C LYS A 36 23.49 31.07 -16.26
N VAL A 37 22.39 30.62 -16.84
CA VAL A 37 21.43 31.45 -17.59
C VAL A 37 20.60 32.33 -16.64
N LYS A 38 20.15 31.81 -15.49
CA LYS A 38 19.53 32.62 -14.42
C LYS A 38 20.48 33.70 -13.90
N LYS A 39 21.77 33.37 -13.70
CA LYS A 39 22.79 34.33 -13.26
C LYS A 39 23.08 35.42 -14.31
N ARG A 40 22.92 35.11 -15.61
CA ARG A 40 23.00 36.10 -16.71
C ARG A 40 21.75 36.97 -16.83
N LYS A 41 20.55 36.46 -16.46
CA LYS A 41 19.31 37.26 -16.41
C LYS A 41 19.30 38.28 -15.27
N ASN A 42 19.93 37.98 -14.13
CA ASN A 42 20.09 38.93 -13.01
C ASN A 42 21.18 40.01 -13.23
N ILE A 43 21.83 40.06 -14.40
CA ILE A 43 22.80 41.12 -14.77
C ILE A 43 22.23 42.08 -15.83
N GLY A 44 20.94 41.93 -16.19
CA GLY A 44 20.31 42.70 -17.27
C GLY A 44 18.95 43.30 -16.93
N ASP A 45 18.79 43.91 -15.75
CA ASP A 45 17.63 44.77 -15.46
C ASP A 45 17.89 46.21 -15.89
N ILE A 46 17.76 46.50 -17.19
CA ILE A 46 17.46 47.86 -17.67
C ILE A 46 16.51 47.79 -18.87
N LEU A 47 15.41 48.55 -18.77
CA LEU A 47 14.35 48.86 -19.74
C LEU A 47 13.15 47.90 -19.78
N GLY A 48 12.09 48.34 -19.10
CA GLY A 48 10.80 47.65 -19.01
C GLY A 48 9.86 47.86 -20.19
N ARG A 49 9.01 46.85 -20.40
CA ARG A 49 7.55 46.89 -20.65
C ARG A 49 7.03 45.46 -20.82
N PRO A 50 5.74 45.17 -20.50
CA PRO A 50 5.22 43.81 -20.45
C PRO A 50 4.85 43.32 -21.85
N ILE A 51 5.26 42.10 -22.22
CA ILE A 51 4.73 41.40 -23.39
C ILE A 51 4.21 40.04 -22.93
N THR A 52 2.90 39.99 -22.71
CA THR A 52 2.09 38.78 -22.67
C THR A 52 2.13 38.07 -24.03
N GLY A 53 2.47 36.78 -24.08
CA GLY A 53 1.98 35.90 -25.16
C GLY A 53 2.93 34.99 -25.96
N ILE A 54 4.27 34.92 -25.74
CA ILE A 54 5.15 34.12 -26.65
C ILE A 54 6.14 33.16 -25.93
N ALA A 55 6.07 32.99 -24.60
CA ALA A 55 7.11 32.24 -23.87
C ALA A 55 7.06 30.70 -23.96
N THR A 56 5.94 30.10 -24.37
CA THR A 56 5.78 28.62 -24.36
C THR A 56 6.21 27.91 -25.64
N MET A 57 6.26 28.60 -26.79
CA MET A 57 6.64 27.97 -28.07
C MET A 57 8.15 27.96 -28.35
N LEU A 58 8.96 28.81 -27.70
CA LEU A 58 10.41 28.85 -27.93
C LEU A 58 11.20 27.80 -27.15
N VAL A 59 10.63 27.25 -26.07
CA VAL A 59 11.31 26.20 -25.26
C VAL A 59 11.27 24.83 -25.95
N LEU A 60 10.19 24.53 -26.69
CA LEU A 60 10.04 23.26 -27.40
C LEU A 60 10.87 23.18 -28.70
N VAL A 61 11.09 24.31 -29.37
CA VAL A 61 11.92 24.36 -30.60
C VAL A 61 13.41 24.24 -30.27
N VAL A 62 13.86 24.74 -29.12
CA VAL A 62 15.26 24.61 -28.69
C VAL A 62 15.53 23.16 -28.21
N ALA A 63 14.60 22.50 -27.53
CA ALA A 63 14.75 21.10 -27.14
C ALA A 63 14.84 20.13 -28.34
N GLY A 64 14.07 20.40 -29.42
CA GLY A 64 14.08 19.56 -30.62
C GLY A 64 15.34 19.67 -31.49
N LEU A 65 16.11 20.77 -31.36
CA LEU A 65 17.35 20.96 -32.12
C LEU A 65 18.61 20.43 -31.41
N PHE A 66 18.56 20.16 -30.10
CA PHE A 66 19.72 19.66 -29.34
C PHE A 66 19.80 18.13 -29.25
N LEU A 67 18.77 17.38 -29.65
CA LEU A 67 18.80 15.91 -29.69
C LEU A 67 19.46 15.35 -30.96
N ASN A 68 19.66 16.17 -31.99
CA ASN A 68 20.28 15.72 -33.24
C ASN A 68 21.82 15.70 -33.19
N ASP A 69 22.44 16.41 -32.24
CA ASP A 69 23.91 16.47 -32.06
C ASP A 69 24.45 15.42 -31.07
N LEU A 70 23.59 14.67 -30.39
CA LEU A 70 23.99 13.65 -29.40
C LEU A 70 24.18 12.25 -29.99
N VAL A 71 23.88 12.03 -31.28
CA VAL A 71 23.80 10.67 -31.86
C VAL A 71 24.86 10.39 -32.95
N ASN A 72 25.97 11.10 -32.97
CA ASN A 72 27.10 10.76 -33.86
C ASN A 72 28.45 10.80 -33.14
N PHE A 73 28.83 9.69 -32.51
CA PHE A 73 30.23 9.28 -32.30
C PHE A 73 30.24 7.73 -32.23
N SER A 74 30.51 7.06 -33.35
CA SER A 74 31.83 6.66 -33.89
C SER A 74 32.18 5.21 -33.53
N ILE A 75 31.99 4.40 -34.56
CA ILE A 75 32.40 3.01 -34.83
C ILE A 75 33.76 2.62 -34.23
N ASN A 76 33.80 1.51 -33.48
CA ASN A 76 35.02 0.81 -33.05
C ASN A 76 35.80 0.24 -34.25
N GLN A 77 37.13 0.41 -34.27
CA GLN A 77 38.04 -0.36 -35.13
C GLN A 77 38.53 -1.62 -34.40
N PRO A 78 38.78 -2.74 -35.12
CA PRO A 78 39.21 -3.99 -34.51
C PRO A 78 40.72 -4.07 -34.35
N GLY A 79 41.18 -4.47 -33.17
CA GLY A 79 42.55 -4.89 -32.91
C GLY A 79 43.30 -4.01 -31.91
N ASP A 80 43.18 -4.34 -30.63
CA ASP A 80 44.37 -4.48 -29.80
C ASP A 80 44.07 -5.44 -28.64
N GLN A 81 44.80 -6.56 -28.60
CA GLN A 81 44.84 -7.45 -27.44
C GLN A 81 46.16 -7.19 -26.73
N THR A 82 46.11 -6.92 -25.42
CA THR A 82 47.17 -7.29 -24.47
C THR A 82 46.57 -7.44 -23.06
N PRO A 83 47.15 -8.27 -22.18
CA PRO A 83 46.40 -9.25 -21.41
C PRO A 83 46.37 -9.02 -19.88
N SER A 84 45.34 -9.61 -19.28
CA SER A 84 45.10 -9.98 -17.86
C SER A 84 45.78 -9.19 -16.74
N LEU A 85 44.95 -8.57 -15.91
CA LEU A 85 44.96 -8.82 -14.47
C LEU A 85 43.55 -9.25 -14.10
N ALA A 86 43.45 -10.38 -13.39
CA ALA A 86 42.21 -10.85 -12.81
C ALA A 86 41.81 -9.85 -11.72
N ASP A 87 40.80 -9.03 -12.00
CA ASP A 87 40.07 -8.31 -10.97
C ASP A 87 38.81 -9.13 -10.68
N GLU A 88 38.68 -9.51 -9.40
CA GLU A 88 37.51 -10.17 -8.83
C GLU A 88 36.25 -9.41 -9.25
N ASP A 89 35.33 -10.15 -9.87
CA ASP A 89 34.04 -9.65 -10.30
C ASP A 89 33.26 -9.15 -9.08
N ASN A 90 33.20 -7.83 -8.95
CA ASN A 90 32.55 -7.07 -7.88
C ASN A 90 31.01 -7.10 -7.99
N SER A 91 30.46 -7.92 -8.89
CA SER A 91 29.04 -8.27 -8.99
C SER A 91 28.46 -8.88 -7.70
N ILE A 92 29.32 -9.37 -6.79
CA ILE A 92 28.95 -9.99 -5.51
C ILE A 92 28.71 -8.95 -4.39
N VAL A 93 29.09 -7.68 -4.59
CA VAL A 93 28.91 -6.58 -3.62
C VAL A 93 27.72 -5.67 -3.99
N GLU A 94 27.36 -5.62 -5.27
CA GLU A 94 26.21 -4.83 -5.77
C GLU A 94 24.86 -5.41 -5.39
N GLU A 95 24.80 -6.71 -5.07
CA GLU A 95 23.72 -7.32 -4.30
C GLU A 95 23.92 -6.95 -2.81
N LYS A 96 23.64 -5.70 -2.47
CA LYS A 96 23.28 -5.28 -1.11
C LYS A 96 22.09 -6.13 -0.66
N ARG A 97 22.41 -7.30 -0.13
CA ARG A 97 21.52 -8.33 0.41
C ARG A 97 20.40 -7.72 1.26
N ASN A 98 19.25 -7.53 0.60
CA ASN A 98 17.88 -7.44 1.08
C ASN A 98 17.64 -6.61 2.35
N ALA A 99 17.43 -5.30 2.22
CA ALA A 99 17.14 -4.42 3.36
C ALA A 99 15.66 -4.43 3.80
N CYS A 100 15.04 -5.62 3.89
CA CYS A 100 13.59 -5.91 3.98
C CYS A 100 12.82 -5.72 2.67
N MET A 101 13.25 -6.40 1.59
CA MET A 101 12.71 -6.24 0.23
C MET A 101 11.18 -6.32 0.16
N ASP A 102 10.62 -5.47 -0.71
CA ASP A 102 9.19 -5.25 -0.96
C ASP A 102 8.45 -6.54 -1.31
N SER A 103 7.94 -7.21 -0.28
CA SER A 103 6.77 -8.05 -0.46
C SER A 103 5.57 -7.10 -0.51
N ASN A 104 4.84 -7.12 -1.63
CA ASN A 104 3.42 -6.80 -1.60
C ASN A 104 2.78 -7.84 -0.68
N VAL A 105 2.84 -7.54 0.61
CA VAL A 105 2.25 -8.34 1.66
C VAL A 105 0.75 -8.29 1.40
N GLU A 106 0.21 -9.42 0.93
CA GLU A 106 -1.21 -9.63 0.71
C GLU A 106 -1.86 -9.74 2.09
N LEU A 107 -2.24 -8.58 2.62
CA LEU A 107 -2.93 -8.45 3.89
C LEU A 107 -4.30 -9.14 3.78
N SER A 108 -4.48 -10.19 4.56
CA SER A 108 -5.79 -10.84 4.73
C SER A 108 -6.43 -10.39 6.05
N ALA A 109 -7.75 -10.56 6.20
CA ALA A 109 -8.43 -10.17 7.43
C ALA A 109 -8.00 -10.99 8.67
N SER A 110 -7.27 -12.08 8.45
CA SER A 110 -6.76 -12.98 9.48
C SER A 110 -5.31 -12.69 9.88
N SER A 111 -4.67 -11.63 9.39
CA SER A 111 -3.25 -11.39 9.66
C SER A 111 -2.99 -10.42 10.84
N ILE A 112 -1.85 -10.55 11.51
CA ILE A 112 -1.30 -9.62 12.51
C ILE A 112 0.08 -9.16 12.05
N LEU A 113 0.38 -7.87 12.27
CA LEU A 113 1.67 -7.28 11.94
C LEU A 113 2.64 -7.53 13.09
N VAL A 114 3.85 -7.99 12.79
CA VAL A 114 4.95 -8.08 13.75
C VAL A 114 6.12 -7.32 13.17
N TYR A 115 6.63 -6.33 13.90
CA TYR A 115 7.66 -5.44 13.37
C TYR A 115 9.06 -5.94 13.74
N PHE A 116 9.95 -6.03 12.76
CA PHE A 116 11.37 -6.34 12.94
C PHE A 116 12.24 -5.28 12.26
N GLU A 117 13.49 -5.18 12.70
CA GLU A 117 14.47 -4.26 12.12
C GLU A 117 15.00 -4.78 10.78
N CYS A 118 15.45 -3.87 9.92
CA CYS A 118 16.05 -4.22 8.64
C CYS A 118 17.57 -4.10 8.65
N GLN A 119 18.27 -5.14 8.21
CA GLN A 119 19.72 -5.11 8.06
C GLN A 119 20.16 -4.20 6.90
N GLY A 120 21.33 -3.55 7.04
CA GLY A 120 22.02 -2.89 5.92
C GLY A 120 21.79 -1.38 5.82
N PHE A 121 21.12 -0.75 6.78
CA PHE A 121 21.02 0.70 6.87
C PHE A 121 22.16 1.26 7.73
N GLU A 122 22.91 2.23 7.19
CA GLU A 122 23.95 2.99 7.92
C GLU A 122 23.35 4.13 8.78
N GLU A 123 22.02 4.19 8.89
CA GLU A 123 21.32 5.16 9.73
C GLU A 123 21.40 4.77 11.22
N PRO A 124 21.36 5.76 12.15
CA PRO A 124 21.47 5.52 13.58
C PRO A 124 20.34 4.65 14.16
N SER A 125 19.25 4.43 13.42
CA SER A 125 18.24 3.41 13.67
C SER A 125 17.81 2.80 12.33
N PRO A 126 18.00 1.50 12.08
CA PRO A 126 17.45 0.87 10.89
C PRO A 126 15.91 0.98 10.91
N PRO A 127 15.25 1.21 9.76
CA PRO A 127 13.79 1.19 9.71
C PRO A 127 13.29 -0.18 10.14
N SER A 128 12.17 -0.19 10.88
CA SER A 128 11.43 -1.42 11.16
C SER A 128 10.36 -1.64 10.08
N LYS A 129 10.22 -2.89 9.62
CA LYS A 129 9.16 -3.33 8.70
C LYS A 129 8.34 -4.44 9.34
N ALA A 130 7.06 -4.50 8.96
CA ALA A 130 6.16 -5.55 9.42
C ALA A 130 6.35 -6.84 8.62
N VAL A 131 6.16 -7.97 9.31
CA VAL A 131 5.89 -9.28 8.72
C VAL A 131 4.51 -9.75 9.17
N LEU A 132 3.82 -10.55 8.35
CA LEU A 132 2.51 -11.08 8.72
C LEU A 132 2.60 -12.34 9.56
N ARG A 133 1.63 -12.47 10.45
CA ARG A 133 1.32 -13.70 11.16
C ARG A 133 -0.16 -14.00 11.05
N GLU A 134 -0.51 -15.20 10.60
CA GLU A 134 -1.90 -15.63 10.53
C GLU A 134 -2.48 -15.93 11.91
N VAL A 135 -3.70 -15.46 12.13
CA VAL A 135 -4.44 -15.58 13.38
C VAL A 135 -5.84 -16.08 13.10
N LYS A 136 -6.38 -16.86 14.04
CA LYS A 136 -7.73 -17.40 13.91
C LYS A 136 -8.75 -16.28 14.10
N SER A 137 -9.72 -16.22 13.19
CA SER A 137 -10.83 -15.27 13.28
C SER A 137 -11.65 -15.47 14.56
N GLY A 138 -12.12 -14.37 15.17
CA GLY A 138 -13.00 -14.38 16.34
C GLY A 138 -12.30 -14.40 17.72
N GLU A 139 -10.98 -14.23 17.77
CA GLU A 139 -10.25 -14.07 19.04
C GLU A 139 -10.45 -12.66 19.64
N LYS A 140 -10.44 -12.56 20.97
CA LYS A 140 -10.49 -11.27 21.69
C LYS A 140 -9.24 -10.45 21.40
N VAL A 141 -9.35 -9.12 21.49
CA VAL A 141 -8.24 -8.19 21.22
C VAL A 141 -7.01 -8.51 22.08
N GLU A 142 -7.19 -8.85 23.35
CA GLU A 142 -6.08 -9.18 24.26
C GLU A 142 -5.35 -10.45 23.83
N SER A 143 -6.07 -11.45 23.30
CA SER A 143 -5.47 -12.67 22.76
C SER A 143 -4.66 -12.39 21.49
N ARG A 144 -5.15 -11.48 20.64
CA ARG A 144 -4.43 -11.02 19.44
C ARG A 144 -3.16 -10.25 19.81
N ILE A 145 -3.22 -9.35 20.81
CA ILE A 145 -2.06 -8.63 21.34
C ILE A 145 -1.03 -9.60 21.92
N GLU A 146 -1.48 -10.52 22.78
CA GLU A 146 -0.61 -11.54 23.39
C GLU A 146 0.10 -12.38 22.33
N TYR A 147 -0.63 -12.81 21.30
CA TYR A 147 -0.04 -13.53 20.18
C TYR A 147 1.00 -12.68 19.43
N ALA A 148 0.69 -11.42 19.10
CA ALA A 148 1.61 -10.50 18.42
C ALA A 148 2.93 -10.34 19.20
N VAL A 149 2.84 -10.09 20.50
CA VAL A 149 3.99 -9.93 21.39
C VAL A 149 4.81 -11.22 21.46
N LYS A 150 4.16 -12.39 21.59
CA LYS A 150 4.86 -13.69 21.58
C LYS A 150 5.61 -13.95 20.27
N GLN A 151 5.04 -13.56 19.13
CA GLN A 151 5.71 -13.68 17.84
C GLN A 151 6.91 -12.75 17.74
N LEU A 152 6.81 -11.51 18.24
CA LEU A 152 7.91 -10.56 18.28
C LEU A 152 9.07 -11.05 19.16
N ILE A 153 8.79 -11.46 20.40
CA ILE A 153 9.84 -11.86 21.35
C ILE A 153 10.45 -13.23 21.05
N ARG A 154 9.87 -14.02 20.15
CA ARG A 154 10.53 -15.20 19.56
C ARG A 154 11.59 -14.80 18.50
N GLY A 155 11.50 -13.59 17.95
CA GLY A 155 12.35 -13.11 16.87
C GLY A 155 11.90 -13.57 15.48
N PRO A 156 12.60 -13.10 14.42
CA PRO A 156 12.28 -13.44 13.04
C PRO A 156 12.53 -14.92 12.75
N SER A 157 11.74 -15.47 11.82
CA SER A 157 11.92 -16.82 11.30
C SER A 157 13.22 -16.96 10.50
N LYS A 158 13.62 -18.21 10.20
CA LYS A 158 14.83 -18.47 9.41
C LYS A 158 14.73 -17.94 7.99
N GLU A 159 13.53 -17.86 7.45
CA GLU A 159 13.21 -17.30 6.15
C GLU A 159 13.33 -15.77 6.19
N GLU A 160 12.73 -15.13 7.19
CA GLU A 160 12.81 -13.67 7.40
C GLU A 160 14.25 -13.20 7.64
N ILE A 161 15.06 -13.97 8.36
CA ILE A 161 16.50 -13.65 8.53
C ILE A 161 17.24 -13.65 7.18
N LYS A 162 16.88 -14.54 6.23
CA LYS A 162 17.46 -14.53 4.87
C LYS A 162 16.99 -13.34 4.05
N GLU A 163 15.82 -12.79 4.37
CA GLU A 163 15.25 -11.58 3.78
C GLU A 163 15.78 -10.29 4.41
N GLY A 164 16.66 -10.41 5.41
CA GLY A 164 17.37 -9.31 6.05
C GLY A 164 16.67 -8.73 7.28
N PHE A 165 15.63 -9.41 7.81
CA PHE A 165 15.06 -9.04 9.10
C PHE A 165 16.00 -9.43 10.24
N ILE A 166 16.19 -8.52 11.17
CA ILE A 166 16.99 -8.71 12.38
C ILE A 166 16.15 -8.32 13.60
N SER A 167 16.51 -8.90 14.74
CA SER A 167 15.91 -8.56 16.04
C SER A 167 16.90 -8.88 17.14
N ILE A 168 16.81 -8.12 18.23
CA ILE A 168 17.47 -8.47 19.47
C ILE A 168 16.80 -9.66 20.18
N PHE A 169 15.50 -9.84 19.94
CA PHE A 169 14.74 -11.01 20.39
C PHE A 169 15.05 -12.24 19.54
N ASN A 170 14.98 -13.40 20.18
CA ASN A 170 15.27 -14.68 19.56
C ASN A 170 14.56 -15.82 20.29
N GLU A 171 14.79 -17.07 19.88
CA GLU A 171 14.13 -18.23 20.48
C GLU A 171 14.36 -18.37 22.00
N GLU A 172 15.45 -17.83 22.56
CA GLU A 172 15.69 -17.84 24.01
C GLU A 172 14.73 -16.90 24.76
N THR A 173 14.19 -15.88 24.09
CA THR A 173 13.20 -14.96 24.68
C THR A 173 11.74 -15.34 24.41
N ALA A 174 11.47 -16.39 23.63
CA ALA A 174 10.13 -16.76 23.17
C ALA A 174 9.09 -16.96 24.30
N ASP A 175 9.54 -17.45 25.46
CA ASP A 175 8.69 -17.74 26.62
C ASP A 175 8.74 -16.63 27.69
N SER A 176 9.26 -15.44 27.37
CA SER A 176 9.48 -14.37 28.35
C SER A 176 8.26 -13.51 28.61
N LEU A 177 7.13 -13.70 27.90
CA LEU A 177 5.90 -12.96 28.20
C LEU A 177 5.24 -13.52 29.46
N HIS A 178 5.14 -12.70 30.50
CA HIS A 178 4.50 -13.08 31.76
C HIS A 178 2.99 -12.82 31.71
N SER A 179 2.57 -11.61 31.32
CA SER A 179 1.15 -11.26 31.15
C SER A 179 0.92 -10.07 30.23
N ILE A 180 -0.31 -9.96 29.72
CA ILE A 180 -0.86 -8.80 29.01
C ILE A 180 -2.14 -8.36 29.74
N GLU A 181 -2.27 -7.07 30.00
CA GLU A 181 -3.48 -6.47 30.57
C GLU A 181 -3.86 -5.22 29.75
N LEU A 182 -4.99 -5.28 29.05
CA LEU A 182 -5.59 -4.10 28.42
C LEU A 182 -6.72 -3.58 29.33
N GLN A 183 -6.57 -2.36 29.82
CA GLN A 183 -7.56 -1.73 30.69
C GLN A 183 -8.65 -1.04 29.87
N ASP A 184 -9.83 -0.81 30.46
CA ASP A 184 -10.96 -0.12 29.81
C ASP A 184 -10.60 1.30 29.32
N SER A 185 -9.55 1.92 29.88
CA SER A 185 -9.02 3.22 29.44
C SER A 185 -8.08 3.13 28.23
N GLY A 186 -7.94 1.97 27.59
CA GLY A 186 -6.97 1.74 26.51
C GLY A 186 -5.51 1.68 26.96
N HIS A 187 -5.24 1.60 28.27
CA HIS A 187 -3.89 1.46 28.81
C HIS A 187 -3.46 -0.01 28.77
N LEU A 188 -2.46 -0.31 27.94
CA LEU A 188 -1.88 -1.64 27.77
C LEU A 188 -0.65 -1.81 28.67
N ILE A 189 -0.69 -2.80 29.56
CA ILE A 189 0.46 -3.25 30.34
C ILE A 189 0.98 -4.55 29.73
N VAL A 190 2.27 -4.55 29.36
CA VAL A 190 3.01 -5.71 28.89
C VAL A 190 4.05 -6.08 29.92
N ASP A 191 3.83 -7.18 30.64
CA ASP A 191 4.74 -7.66 31.68
C ASP A 191 5.55 -8.86 31.17
N PHE A 192 6.86 -8.75 31.26
CA PHE A 192 7.80 -9.79 30.87
C PHE A 192 8.47 -10.40 32.11
N VAL A 193 8.88 -11.65 31.99
CA VAL A 193 9.94 -12.22 32.83
C VAL A 193 11.23 -11.45 32.54
N ASP A 194 12.04 -11.16 33.57
CA ASP A 194 13.32 -10.45 33.40
C ASP A 194 14.28 -11.21 32.46
N PHE A 195 14.31 -10.80 31.20
CA PHE A 195 15.19 -11.32 30.15
C PHE A 195 16.50 -10.53 30.01
N SER A 196 16.82 -9.61 30.92
CA SER A 196 18.05 -8.80 30.87
C SER A 196 19.34 -9.64 30.83
N LYS A 197 19.29 -10.86 31.37
CA LYS A 197 20.42 -11.82 31.35
C LYS A 197 20.55 -12.58 30.03
N ILE A 198 19.44 -12.72 29.29
CA ILE A 198 19.41 -13.33 27.96
C ILE A 198 19.88 -12.31 26.92
N ILE A 199 19.47 -11.05 27.11
CA ILE A 199 19.81 -9.93 26.25
C ILE A 199 20.71 -8.93 27.01
N PRO A 200 21.99 -9.23 27.27
CA PRO A 200 22.84 -8.34 28.07
C PRO A 200 23.17 -7.01 27.37
N ASN A 201 23.09 -6.95 26.04
CA ASN A 201 23.40 -5.75 25.24
C ASN A 201 22.16 -4.88 24.92
N GLY A 202 21.00 -5.18 25.50
CA GLY A 202 19.78 -4.44 25.23
C GLY A 202 19.81 -2.99 25.73
N SER A 203 20.71 -2.66 26.68
CA SER A 203 20.87 -1.30 27.20
C SER A 203 21.69 -0.37 26.28
N THR A 204 22.29 -0.87 25.20
CA THR A 204 22.95 0.03 24.25
C THR A 204 21.92 0.95 23.59
N SER A 205 22.29 2.21 23.31
CA SER A 205 21.32 3.22 22.87
C SER A 205 20.60 2.86 21.56
N ALA A 206 21.31 2.23 20.62
CA ALA A 206 20.72 1.78 19.35
C ALA A 206 19.80 0.56 19.55
N SER A 207 20.26 -0.46 20.28
CA SER A 207 19.46 -1.67 20.52
C SER A 207 18.22 -1.41 21.36
N SER A 208 18.32 -0.59 22.41
CA SER A 208 17.16 -0.19 23.22
C SER A 208 16.16 0.62 22.40
N PHE A 209 16.62 1.52 21.54
CA PHE A 209 15.73 2.29 20.66
C PHE A 209 14.96 1.38 19.72
N ALA A 210 15.65 0.50 19.00
CA ALA A 210 15.03 -0.36 18.01
C ALA A 210 14.13 -1.44 18.63
N MET A 211 14.52 -1.99 19.79
CA MET A 211 13.67 -2.88 20.58
C MET A 211 12.37 -2.17 21.01
N MET A 212 12.47 -0.94 21.51
CA MET A 212 11.29 -0.17 21.90
C MET A 212 10.41 0.19 20.72
N GLU A 213 11.01 0.54 19.57
CA GLU A 213 10.26 0.82 18.34
C GLU A 213 9.46 -0.39 17.89
N THR A 214 10.09 -1.56 17.80
CA THR A 214 9.42 -2.80 17.34
C THR A 214 8.35 -3.28 18.32
N LEU A 215 8.59 -3.18 19.63
CA LEU A 215 7.60 -3.43 20.67
C LEU A 215 6.39 -2.49 20.53
N ASN A 216 6.64 -1.17 20.47
CA ASN A 216 5.59 -0.17 20.41
C ASN A 216 4.77 -0.28 19.13
N LYS A 217 5.40 -0.38 17.94
CA LYS A 217 4.69 -0.53 16.66
C LYS A 217 3.82 -1.78 16.63
N THR A 218 4.34 -2.90 17.12
CA THR A 218 3.61 -4.18 17.13
C THR A 218 2.33 -4.09 17.96
N VAL A 219 2.34 -3.43 19.13
CA VAL A 219 1.12 -3.31 19.94
C VAL A 219 0.24 -2.11 19.56
N SER A 220 0.80 -1.09 18.91
CA SER A 220 0.05 0.10 18.49
C SER A 220 -0.88 -0.15 17.30
N GLN A 221 -0.72 -1.28 16.60
CA GLN A 221 -1.62 -1.69 15.50
C GLN A 221 -3.08 -1.89 15.95
N PHE A 222 -3.32 -2.10 17.25
CA PHE A 222 -4.65 -2.32 17.81
C PHE A 222 -5.26 -0.98 18.22
N ALA A 223 -6.43 -0.66 17.69
CA ALA A 223 -7.09 0.63 17.90
C ALA A 223 -7.47 0.87 19.37
N GLU A 224 -7.73 -0.21 20.12
CA GLU A 224 -8.05 -0.20 21.54
C GLU A 224 -6.85 0.16 22.43
N VAL A 225 -5.63 0.12 21.91
CA VAL A 225 -4.41 0.49 22.65
C VAL A 225 -4.19 1.99 22.47
N GLU A 226 -4.41 2.76 23.54
CA GLU A 226 -4.16 4.21 23.59
C GLU A 226 -2.77 4.50 24.16
N THR A 227 -2.39 3.82 25.25
CA THR A 227 -1.08 3.99 25.91
C THR A 227 -0.43 2.67 26.29
N ILE A 228 0.90 2.64 26.42
CA ILE A 228 1.67 1.41 26.58
C ILE A 228 2.67 1.53 27.74
N GLU A 229 2.70 0.54 28.63
CA GLU A 229 3.68 0.39 29.71
C GLU A 229 4.32 -1.00 29.70
N TYR A 230 5.65 -1.05 29.82
CA TYR A 230 6.43 -2.30 29.90
C TYR A 230 6.98 -2.55 31.29
N ARG A 231 6.98 -3.81 31.72
CA ARG A 231 7.43 -4.24 33.06
C ARG A 231 8.32 -5.48 32.99
N PHE A 232 9.17 -5.61 34.00
CA PHE A 232 9.82 -6.87 34.35
C PHE A 232 9.31 -7.35 35.70
N ASP A 233 8.73 -8.54 35.73
CA ASP A 233 8.19 -9.18 36.92
C ASP A 233 7.30 -8.21 37.74
N GLY A 234 6.44 -7.46 37.05
CA GLY A 234 5.55 -6.45 37.61
C GLY A 234 6.19 -5.08 37.92
N SER A 235 7.47 -4.88 37.61
CA SER A 235 8.22 -3.64 37.90
C SER A 235 8.54 -2.85 36.63
N CYS A 236 7.87 -1.69 36.47
CA CYS A 236 8.20 -0.73 35.41
C CYS A 236 9.65 -0.23 35.54
N SER A 237 10.07 0.17 36.74
CA SER A 237 11.45 0.59 37.00
C SER A 237 12.47 -0.53 36.77
N GLY A 238 12.06 -1.80 36.86
CA GLY A 238 12.90 -2.94 36.51
C GLY A 238 13.24 -2.96 35.02
N PHE A 239 12.21 -2.91 34.17
CA PHE A 239 12.36 -2.86 32.72
C PHE A 239 13.12 -1.60 32.26
N PHE A 240 12.66 -0.42 32.66
CA PHE A 240 13.26 0.84 32.20
C PHE A 240 14.65 1.07 32.80
N GLY A 241 14.89 0.60 34.02
CA GLY A 241 16.21 0.66 34.65
C GLY A 241 17.25 -0.19 33.90
N TRP A 242 16.85 -1.33 33.33
CA TRP A 242 17.73 -2.16 32.49
C TRP A 242 18.16 -1.43 31.22
N ILE A 243 17.26 -0.69 30.57
CA ILE A 243 17.59 0.13 29.38
C ILE A 243 18.07 1.56 29.73
N GLU A 244 18.48 1.79 30.98
CA GLU A 244 19.02 3.08 31.47
C GLU A 244 18.07 4.29 31.29
N ARG A 245 16.76 4.05 31.40
CA ARG A 245 15.70 5.06 31.31
C ARG A 245 14.87 5.13 32.58
N ILE A 246 14.08 6.20 32.69
CA ILE A 246 13.05 6.29 33.72
C ILE A 246 11.80 5.54 33.26
N CYS A 247 11.05 4.98 34.21
CA CYS A 247 9.73 4.40 33.94
C CYS A 247 8.87 5.40 33.14
N THR A 248 8.41 4.97 31.96
CA THR A 248 7.73 5.83 30.98
C THR A 248 6.55 5.08 30.37
N THR A 249 5.48 5.80 30.10
CA THR A 249 4.35 5.34 29.29
C THR A 249 4.48 5.94 27.89
N TYR A 250 4.19 5.15 26.86
CA TYR A 250 4.20 5.59 25.47
C TYR A 250 2.78 5.82 24.96
N GLU A 251 2.59 6.82 24.11
CA GLU A 251 1.34 7.02 23.35
C GLU A 251 1.37 6.10 22.12
N ALA A 252 0.34 5.29 21.92
CA ALA A 252 0.31 4.34 20.80
C ALA A 252 0.31 5.06 19.43
N ASP A 253 -0.35 6.21 19.36
CA ASP A 253 -0.45 7.03 18.13
C ASP A 253 0.92 7.43 17.58
N ASP A 254 1.92 7.63 18.45
CA ASP A 254 3.29 7.97 18.05
C ASP A 254 3.98 6.85 17.24
N TYR A 255 3.42 5.64 17.29
CA TYR A 255 3.98 4.42 16.70
C TYR A 255 3.00 3.72 15.74
N ARG A 256 1.84 4.31 15.45
CA ARG A 256 0.93 3.75 14.45
C ARG A 256 1.48 3.99 13.04
N ASP A 257 1.75 2.91 12.33
CA ASP A 257 1.90 2.96 10.87
C ASP A 257 0.50 3.14 10.26
N LEU A 258 0.04 4.39 10.21
CA LEU A 258 -1.33 4.74 9.84
C LEU A 258 -1.69 4.22 8.45
N GLU A 259 -0.76 4.17 7.51
CA GLU A 259 -1.01 3.68 6.15
C GLU A 259 -1.21 2.17 6.12
N GLU A 260 -0.30 1.40 6.72
CA GLU A 260 -0.40 -0.07 6.76
C GLU A 260 -1.55 -0.54 7.66
N ASN A 261 -1.81 0.15 8.77
CA ASN A 261 -2.96 -0.12 9.63
C ASN A 261 -4.28 0.20 8.92
N THR A 262 -4.36 1.33 8.20
CA THR A 262 -5.55 1.65 7.39
C THR A 262 -5.77 0.61 6.31
N LYS A 263 -4.69 0.20 5.62
CA LYS A 263 -4.75 -0.85 4.60
C LYS A 263 -5.30 -2.15 5.16
N LYS A 264 -4.73 -2.63 6.27
CA LYS A 264 -5.19 -3.84 6.97
C LYS A 264 -6.64 -3.72 7.40
N PHE A 265 -7.00 -2.62 8.07
CA PHE A 265 -8.35 -2.37 8.54
C PHE A 265 -9.37 -2.39 7.39
N LEU A 266 -9.06 -1.74 6.27
CA LEU A 266 -9.95 -1.70 5.11
C LEU A 266 -10.04 -3.05 4.40
N LEU A 267 -8.98 -3.86 4.39
CA LEU A 267 -9.02 -5.23 3.88
C LEU A 267 -9.87 -6.15 4.79
N GLU A 268 -9.68 -6.07 6.11
CA GLU A 268 -10.51 -6.75 7.12
C GLU A 268 -12.00 -6.40 6.95
N LYS A 269 -12.29 -5.10 6.87
CA LYS A 269 -13.64 -4.58 6.68
C LYS A 269 -14.25 -5.01 5.34
N SER A 270 -13.45 -5.00 4.27
CA SER A 270 -13.90 -5.42 2.94
C SER A 270 -14.26 -6.89 2.88
N GLU A 271 -13.50 -7.77 3.54
CA GLU A 271 -13.81 -9.19 3.56
C GLU A 271 -15.15 -9.45 4.26
N VAL A 272 -15.39 -8.79 5.39
CA VAL A 272 -16.67 -8.85 6.11
C VAL A 272 -17.81 -8.35 5.22
N LEU A 273 -17.63 -7.19 4.57
CA LEU A 273 -18.64 -6.59 3.69
C LEU A 273 -18.91 -7.44 2.44
N PHE A 274 -17.88 -8.00 1.82
CA PHE A 274 -18.01 -8.89 0.68
C PHE A 274 -18.83 -10.12 1.06
N ASN A 275 -18.51 -10.75 2.19
CA ASN A 275 -19.26 -11.91 2.68
C ASN A 275 -20.71 -11.56 3.01
N GLN A 276 -20.95 -10.40 3.65
CA GLN A 276 -22.30 -9.91 3.94
C GLN A 276 -23.10 -9.64 2.67
N LEU A 277 -22.48 -8.99 1.66
CA LEU A 277 -23.09 -8.74 0.36
C LEU A 277 -23.48 -10.06 -0.31
N MET A 278 -22.54 -11.00 -0.41
CA MET A 278 -22.78 -12.32 -1.02
C MET A 278 -23.80 -13.14 -0.24
N ALA A 279 -23.82 -13.05 1.09
CA ALA A 279 -24.83 -13.70 1.94
C ALA A 279 -26.17 -12.97 1.96
N LYS A 280 -26.27 -11.76 1.38
CA LYS A 280 -27.45 -10.88 1.39
C LYS A 280 -27.86 -10.47 2.82
N GLN A 281 -26.86 -10.27 3.69
CA GLN A 281 -27.00 -9.79 5.07
C GLN A 281 -27.12 -8.26 5.10
N TRP A 282 -28.20 -7.75 4.54
CA TRP A 282 -28.36 -6.33 4.24
C TRP A 282 -28.46 -5.43 5.48
N GLU A 283 -28.95 -5.94 6.61
CA GLU A 283 -29.01 -5.16 7.85
C GLU A 283 -27.60 -4.87 8.38
N GLU A 284 -26.77 -5.91 8.47
CA GLU A 284 -25.38 -5.80 8.92
C GLU A 284 -24.52 -5.03 7.92
N PHE A 285 -24.73 -5.28 6.62
CA PHE A 285 -24.04 -4.56 5.55
C PHE A 285 -24.28 -3.04 5.66
N ALA A 286 -25.54 -2.64 5.87
CA ALA A 286 -25.92 -1.24 5.97
C ALA A 286 -25.29 -0.50 7.15
N ASN A 287 -24.86 -1.20 8.21
CA ASN A 287 -24.20 -0.56 9.36
C ASN A 287 -22.91 0.17 8.96
N ASN A 288 -22.27 -0.24 7.87
CA ASN A 288 -21.02 0.32 7.37
C ASN A 288 -21.20 1.51 6.41
N ILE A 289 -22.44 1.97 6.22
CA ILE A 289 -22.78 3.12 5.36
C ILE A 289 -23.03 4.34 6.26
N ASN A 290 -22.47 5.49 5.90
CA ASN A 290 -22.72 6.75 6.58
C ASN A 290 -24.13 7.27 6.26
N ILE A 291 -24.83 7.79 7.28
CA ILE A 291 -26.25 8.15 7.18
C ILE A 291 -26.53 9.31 6.22
N GLU A 292 -25.63 10.29 6.15
CA GLU A 292 -25.77 11.46 5.25
C GLU A 292 -25.24 11.15 3.86
N ARG A 293 -24.14 10.40 3.79
CA ARG A 293 -23.44 10.10 2.55
C ARG A 293 -24.13 9.08 1.66
N GLY A 294 -24.79 8.08 2.26
CA GLY A 294 -25.42 6.97 1.55
C GLY A 294 -24.41 6.07 0.82
N LEU A 295 -24.95 5.19 -0.03
CA LEU A 295 -24.20 4.25 -0.86
C LEU A 295 -24.50 4.50 -2.34
N VAL A 296 -23.44 4.56 -3.14
CA VAL A 296 -23.52 4.56 -4.60
C VAL A 296 -23.21 3.16 -5.12
N TYR A 297 -24.00 2.65 -6.05
CA TYR A 297 -23.63 1.51 -6.87
C TYR A 297 -23.38 1.99 -8.29
N SER A 298 -22.16 1.78 -8.79
CA SER A 298 -21.81 2.05 -10.18
C SER A 298 -21.77 0.74 -10.98
N PRO A 299 -22.64 0.60 -12.01
CA PRO A 299 -22.72 -0.60 -12.85
C PRO A 299 -21.45 -0.95 -13.62
N TYR A 300 -20.56 0.05 -13.79
CA TYR A 300 -19.32 -0.02 -14.56
C TYR A 300 -18.19 0.74 -13.84
N SER A 301 -17.01 0.83 -14.46
CA SER A 301 -15.82 1.43 -13.82
C SER A 301 -15.81 2.97 -13.79
N ASN A 302 -16.77 3.61 -14.47
CA ASN A 302 -16.97 5.04 -14.55
C ASN A 302 -18.01 5.52 -13.51
N VAL A 303 -17.61 5.61 -12.25
CA VAL A 303 -18.46 6.19 -11.20
C VAL A 303 -18.68 7.69 -11.46
N GLY A 304 -19.83 8.21 -11.06
CA GLY A 304 -20.28 9.58 -11.32
C GLY A 304 -21.10 9.74 -12.61
N ASP A 305 -21.45 8.64 -13.29
CA ASP A 305 -22.31 8.67 -14.47
C ASP A 305 -23.81 8.69 -14.10
N SER A 306 -24.68 9.05 -15.03
CA SER A 306 -26.14 9.10 -14.82
C SER A 306 -26.78 7.74 -14.52
N ASP A 307 -26.03 6.66 -14.78
CA ASP A 307 -26.44 5.28 -14.59
C ASP A 307 -26.17 4.77 -13.16
N ASP A 308 -25.48 5.54 -12.34
CA ASP A 308 -25.22 5.21 -10.95
C ASP A 308 -26.52 5.16 -10.12
N LEU A 309 -26.63 4.13 -9.28
CA LEU A 309 -27.73 3.99 -8.34
C LEU A 309 -27.32 4.58 -6.99
N HIS A 310 -28.21 5.38 -6.42
CA HIS A 310 -27.99 6.02 -5.12
C HIS A 310 -28.99 5.48 -4.10
N PHE A 311 -28.48 5.06 -2.95
CA PHE A 311 -29.28 4.49 -1.86
C PHE A 311 -28.89 5.12 -0.53
N SER A 312 -29.89 5.44 0.28
CA SER A 312 -29.68 5.76 1.69
C SER A 312 -29.34 4.50 2.49
N LYS A 313 -28.68 4.68 3.65
CA LYS A 313 -28.44 3.60 4.62
C LYS A 313 -29.70 2.79 4.92
N GLU A 314 -30.83 3.47 5.12
CA GLU A 314 -32.11 2.86 5.46
C GLU A 314 -32.77 2.11 4.30
N GLU A 315 -32.52 2.51 3.05
CA GLU A 315 -32.94 1.73 1.89
C GLU A 315 -32.15 0.44 1.81
N VAL A 316 -30.81 0.51 1.90
CA VAL A 316 -29.94 -0.68 1.88
C VAL A 316 -30.31 -1.64 2.99
N ARG A 317 -30.57 -1.15 4.21
CA ARG A 317 -30.99 -1.98 5.36
C ARG A 317 -32.23 -2.83 5.08
N ARG A 318 -33.11 -2.38 4.18
CA ARG A 318 -34.38 -3.07 3.83
C ARG A 318 -34.32 -3.88 2.53
N PHE A 319 -33.15 -4.00 1.90
CA PHE A 319 -33.00 -4.73 0.63
C PHE A 319 -33.39 -6.21 0.71
N ALA A 320 -33.36 -6.81 1.89
CA ALA A 320 -33.81 -8.20 2.09
C ALA A 320 -35.28 -8.41 1.64
N GLU A 321 -36.12 -7.41 1.86
CA GLU A 321 -37.56 -7.45 1.58
C GLU A 321 -37.93 -6.63 0.34
N ASP A 322 -37.00 -5.82 -0.19
CA ASP A 322 -37.26 -4.95 -1.33
C ASP A 322 -37.50 -5.75 -2.62
N GLN A 323 -38.72 -5.61 -3.16
CA GLN A 323 -39.15 -6.23 -4.41
C GLN A 323 -39.10 -5.25 -5.60
N LYS A 324 -38.63 -4.02 -5.39
CA LYS A 324 -38.45 -3.05 -6.47
C LYS A 324 -37.34 -3.52 -7.41
N LEU A 325 -37.61 -3.39 -8.71
CA LEU A 325 -36.63 -3.66 -9.75
C LEU A 325 -35.81 -2.40 -10.01
N TYR A 326 -34.49 -2.56 -9.94
CA TYR A 326 -33.51 -1.52 -10.31
C TYR A 326 -32.70 -2.01 -11.51
N SER A 327 -32.16 -1.06 -12.27
CA SER A 327 -31.32 -1.33 -13.44
C SER A 327 -29.86 -1.42 -13.00
N TRP A 328 -29.34 -2.64 -12.83
CA TRP A 328 -28.01 -2.88 -12.24
C TRP A 328 -26.89 -2.99 -13.27
N SER A 329 -27.22 -3.14 -14.55
CA SER A 329 -26.30 -3.10 -15.69
C SER A 329 -27.07 -3.03 -17.00
N TRP A 330 -26.37 -2.76 -18.10
CA TRP A 330 -26.83 -2.89 -19.47
C TRP A 330 -25.91 -3.85 -20.24
N ASP A 331 -26.37 -4.39 -21.37
CA ASP A 331 -25.50 -5.08 -22.33
C ASP A 331 -25.17 -4.18 -23.53
N GLN A 332 -24.38 -4.67 -24.50
CA GLN A 332 -24.02 -3.93 -25.72
C GLN A 332 -25.22 -3.57 -26.61
N SER A 333 -26.39 -4.17 -26.38
CA SER A 333 -27.64 -3.81 -27.05
C SER A 333 -28.48 -2.79 -26.29
N GLU A 334 -27.93 -2.23 -25.20
CA GLU A 334 -28.60 -1.34 -24.24
C GLU A 334 -29.74 -2.04 -23.47
N ALA A 335 -29.79 -3.37 -23.49
CA ALA A 335 -30.80 -4.10 -22.73
C ALA A 335 -30.47 -4.06 -21.23
N GLU A 336 -31.43 -3.58 -20.44
CA GLU A 336 -31.29 -3.43 -19.00
C GLU A 336 -31.40 -4.78 -18.28
N PHE A 337 -30.43 -5.08 -17.42
CA PHE A 337 -30.56 -6.10 -16.39
C PHE A 337 -31.30 -5.51 -15.19
N LYS A 338 -32.61 -5.75 -15.13
CA LYS A 338 -33.49 -5.34 -14.04
C LYS A 338 -33.65 -6.45 -13.01
N ALA A 339 -33.35 -6.15 -11.75
CA ALA A 339 -33.42 -7.12 -10.67
C ALA A 339 -33.79 -6.48 -9.33
N THR A 340 -34.33 -7.29 -8.43
CA THR A 340 -34.37 -6.94 -7.00
C THR A 340 -32.94 -6.93 -6.44
N PRO A 341 -32.65 -6.27 -5.30
CA PRO A 341 -31.32 -6.32 -4.70
C PRO A 341 -30.80 -7.75 -4.44
N ASN A 342 -31.68 -8.65 -4.01
CA ASN A 342 -31.33 -10.06 -3.79
C ASN A 342 -30.98 -10.80 -5.09
N ASP A 343 -31.75 -10.56 -6.16
CA ASP A 343 -31.52 -11.17 -7.47
C ASP A 343 -30.31 -10.57 -8.19
N PHE A 344 -29.99 -9.30 -7.92
CA PHE A 344 -28.76 -8.65 -8.35
C PHE A 344 -27.52 -9.39 -7.82
N VAL A 345 -27.46 -9.61 -6.50
CA VAL A 345 -26.34 -10.37 -5.91
C VAL A 345 -26.27 -11.77 -6.51
N GLU A 346 -27.41 -12.45 -6.61
CA GLU A 346 -27.46 -13.85 -7.04
C GLU A 346 -27.14 -14.04 -8.52
N ASN A 347 -27.54 -13.14 -9.41
CA ASN A 347 -27.49 -13.37 -10.86
C ASN A 347 -26.57 -12.41 -11.62
N LEU A 348 -25.97 -11.44 -10.93
CA LEU A 348 -24.97 -10.53 -11.51
C LEU A 348 -23.61 -10.65 -10.80
N LEU A 349 -23.61 -10.68 -9.47
CA LEU A 349 -22.34 -10.72 -8.71
C LEU A 349 -21.81 -12.15 -8.49
N LYS A 350 -22.67 -13.11 -8.12
CA LYS A 350 -22.21 -14.48 -7.82
C LYS A 350 -21.99 -15.35 -9.05
N LYS A 351 -22.82 -15.17 -10.06
CA LYS A 351 -22.78 -16.00 -11.26
C LYS A 351 -23.28 -15.22 -12.45
N ARG A 352 -22.86 -15.68 -13.62
CA ARG A 352 -23.35 -15.25 -14.92
C ARG A 352 -23.62 -16.48 -15.77
N TYR A 353 -24.87 -16.70 -16.15
CA TYR A 353 -25.31 -17.92 -16.81
C TYR A 353 -24.92 -19.19 -16.02
N ASN A 354 -23.99 -19.99 -16.55
CA ASN A 354 -23.45 -21.20 -15.93
C ASN A 354 -22.08 -21.00 -15.27
N TYR A 355 -21.54 -19.79 -15.28
CA TYR A 355 -20.27 -19.43 -14.67
C TYR A 355 -20.49 -18.90 -13.26
N THR A 356 -19.74 -19.38 -12.28
CA THR A 356 -19.75 -18.90 -10.89
C THR A 356 -18.44 -18.18 -10.61
N TYR A 357 -18.54 -16.93 -10.15
CA TYR A 357 -17.38 -16.12 -9.85
C TYR A 357 -16.69 -16.58 -8.56
N LYS A 358 -15.35 -16.56 -8.54
CA LYS A 358 -14.52 -16.99 -7.41
C LYS A 358 -13.87 -15.85 -6.63
N TYR A 359 -13.58 -14.74 -7.30
CA TYR A 359 -12.96 -13.56 -6.68
C TYR A 359 -11.69 -13.88 -5.88
N ASP A 360 -10.73 -14.55 -6.52
CA ASP A 360 -9.52 -15.08 -5.89
C ASP A 360 -8.33 -14.11 -5.89
N GLU A 361 -8.43 -12.98 -6.59
CA GLU A 361 -7.44 -11.90 -6.53
C GLU A 361 -8.04 -10.68 -5.81
N ILE A 362 -7.31 -10.17 -4.81
CA ILE A 362 -7.71 -8.99 -4.03
C ILE A 362 -6.62 -7.92 -4.14
N THR A 363 -6.99 -6.70 -4.53
CA THR A 363 -6.05 -5.57 -4.63
C THR A 363 -6.49 -4.41 -3.75
N TYR A 364 -5.53 -3.61 -3.30
CA TYR A 364 -5.74 -2.45 -2.44
C TYR A 364 -5.25 -1.18 -3.13
N ASN A 365 -6.18 -0.27 -3.41
CA ASN A 365 -5.92 1.05 -3.99
C ASN A 365 -5.00 1.02 -5.22
N ASP A 366 -4.94 -0.11 -5.94
CA ASP A 366 -4.05 -0.29 -7.07
C ASP A 366 -4.75 0.14 -8.36
N SER A 367 -4.37 1.31 -8.86
CA SER A 367 -4.88 1.85 -10.13
C SER A 367 -4.36 1.10 -11.37
N LYS A 368 -3.42 0.15 -11.20
CA LYS A 368 -2.78 -0.62 -12.29
C LYS A 368 -3.36 -2.02 -12.46
N ALA A 369 -4.21 -2.49 -11.56
CA ALA A 369 -4.89 -3.78 -11.69
C ALA A 369 -6.01 -3.67 -12.74
N GLY A 370 -5.87 -4.40 -13.85
CA GLY A 370 -6.87 -4.46 -14.92
C GLY A 370 -6.66 -3.49 -16.09
N THR A 371 -7.38 -3.75 -17.18
CA THR A 371 -7.34 -2.95 -18.43
C THR A 371 -8.40 -1.84 -18.48
N MET A 372 -9.19 -1.69 -17.41
CA MET A 372 -10.35 -0.78 -17.37
C MET A 372 -9.98 0.58 -16.78
N ILE A 373 -10.62 1.62 -17.31
CA ILE A 373 -10.53 2.99 -16.79
C ILE A 373 -11.08 3.00 -15.35
N ASN A 374 -10.29 3.48 -14.39
CA ASN A 374 -10.74 3.70 -13.02
C ASN A 374 -10.92 5.21 -12.76
N THR A 375 -12.16 5.62 -12.49
CA THR A 375 -12.54 7.03 -12.26
C THR A 375 -12.82 7.35 -10.79
N ILE A 376 -12.57 6.39 -9.88
CA ILE A 376 -12.92 6.54 -8.45
C ILE A 376 -12.30 7.80 -7.86
N HIS A 377 -11.02 8.07 -8.12
CA HIS A 377 -10.34 9.25 -7.58
C HIS A 377 -10.69 10.56 -8.29
N ASP A 378 -11.37 10.51 -9.45
CA ASP A 378 -11.89 11.73 -10.08
C ASP A 378 -13.13 12.25 -9.33
N ILE A 379 -13.94 11.34 -8.78
CA ILE A 379 -15.16 11.66 -8.03
C ILE A 379 -14.89 11.70 -6.51
N TYR A 380 -14.02 10.82 -6.01
CA TYR A 380 -13.66 10.66 -4.61
C TYR A 380 -12.13 10.76 -4.42
N PRO A 381 -11.57 11.99 -4.42
CA PRO A 381 -10.11 12.19 -4.50
C PRO A 381 -9.31 11.54 -3.38
N ASN A 382 -9.90 11.42 -2.19
CA ASN A 382 -9.25 10.85 -1.00
C ASN A 382 -9.77 9.46 -0.66
N ALA A 383 -10.63 8.88 -1.49
CA ALA A 383 -11.15 7.55 -1.22
C ALA A 383 -10.05 6.50 -1.36
N ILE A 384 -10.23 5.41 -0.63
CA ILE A 384 -9.43 4.20 -0.76
C ILE A 384 -10.38 3.09 -1.18
N TYR A 385 -9.98 2.23 -2.11
CA TYR A 385 -10.79 1.09 -2.51
C TYR A 385 -10.09 -0.25 -2.36
N VAL A 386 -10.87 -1.28 -2.09
CA VAL A 386 -10.45 -2.69 -2.15
C VAL A 386 -11.18 -3.34 -3.31
N GLU A 387 -10.45 -4.01 -4.19
CA GLU A 387 -10.98 -4.67 -5.37
C GLU A 387 -10.93 -6.19 -5.23
N TYR A 388 -12.05 -6.84 -5.52
CA TYR A 388 -12.16 -8.28 -5.67
C TYR A 388 -12.27 -8.61 -7.14
N LEU A 389 -11.34 -9.40 -7.67
CA LEU A 389 -11.24 -9.73 -9.08
C LEU A 389 -11.43 -11.22 -9.35
N ASP A 390 -12.23 -11.53 -10.35
CA ASP A 390 -12.24 -12.80 -11.05
C ASP A 390 -11.83 -12.57 -12.51
N GLU A 391 -10.64 -13.05 -12.85
CA GLU A 391 -10.10 -13.04 -14.21
C GLU A 391 -9.84 -14.49 -14.66
N PRO A 392 -10.82 -15.15 -15.32
CA PRO A 392 -10.56 -16.44 -15.91
C PRO A 392 -9.42 -16.34 -16.91
N ASP A 393 -8.56 -17.36 -16.93
CA ASP A 393 -7.27 -17.44 -17.64
C ASP A 393 -7.13 -16.43 -18.81
N ARG A 394 -6.15 -15.53 -18.70
CA ARG A 394 -5.88 -14.46 -19.69
C ARG A 394 -5.63 -14.99 -21.11
N GLU A 395 -5.26 -16.26 -21.27
CA GLU A 395 -5.08 -16.91 -22.58
C GLU A 395 -6.37 -17.53 -23.14
N SER A 396 -7.45 -17.57 -22.35
CA SER A 396 -8.73 -18.13 -22.74
C SER A 396 -9.59 -17.13 -23.52
N LEU A 397 -10.49 -17.64 -24.37
CA LEU A 397 -11.53 -16.85 -25.05
C LEU A 397 -12.68 -16.44 -24.10
N GLU A 398 -12.50 -16.63 -22.79
CA GLU A 398 -13.50 -16.43 -21.73
C GLU A 398 -13.44 -15.04 -21.09
N TRP A 399 -12.76 -14.07 -21.71
CA TRP A 399 -12.67 -12.67 -21.29
C TRP A 399 -14.03 -12.01 -20.95
N GLY A 400 -15.15 -12.52 -21.48
CA GLY A 400 -16.51 -12.07 -21.14
C GLY A 400 -16.99 -12.44 -19.71
N TYR A 401 -16.23 -13.26 -18.99
CA TYR A 401 -16.42 -13.61 -17.59
C TYR A 401 -15.45 -12.87 -16.66
N TYR A 402 -14.69 -11.89 -17.15
CA TYR A 402 -13.97 -10.97 -16.26
C TYR A 402 -14.96 -10.18 -15.39
N GLN A 403 -14.73 -10.13 -14.09
CA GLN A 403 -15.52 -9.31 -13.17
C GLN A 403 -14.69 -8.83 -11.97
N ALA A 404 -14.74 -7.54 -11.71
CA ALA A 404 -14.22 -6.89 -10.53
C ALA A 404 -15.34 -6.22 -9.72
N ILE A 405 -15.23 -6.23 -8.40
CA ILE A 405 -16.06 -5.47 -7.48
C ILE A 405 -15.14 -4.63 -6.60
N ARG A 406 -15.26 -3.30 -6.68
CA ARG A 406 -14.51 -2.36 -5.85
C ARG A 406 -15.39 -1.83 -4.73
N PHE A 407 -14.97 -2.04 -3.50
CA PHE A 407 -15.53 -1.42 -2.31
C PHE A 407 -14.77 -0.12 -2.05
N VAL A 408 -15.45 1.02 -2.14
CA VAL A 408 -14.85 2.35 -2.04
C VAL A 408 -15.18 2.98 -0.70
N TYR A 409 -14.16 3.44 0.00
CA TYR A 409 -14.23 3.97 1.35
C TYR A 409 -13.81 5.44 1.41
N GLU A 410 -14.54 6.22 2.21
CA GLU A 410 -14.12 7.56 2.64
C GLU A 410 -14.08 7.61 4.16
N GLU A 411 -13.10 8.32 4.70
CA GLU A 411 -13.02 8.63 6.11
C GLU A 411 -13.92 9.86 6.41
N ILE A 412 -14.86 9.69 7.34
CA ILE A 412 -15.79 10.72 7.79
C ILE A 412 -15.78 10.69 9.31
N ASP A 413 -15.46 11.82 9.94
CA ASP A 413 -15.36 11.95 11.41
C ASP A 413 -14.49 10.87 12.08
N ASN A 414 -13.32 10.60 11.48
CA ASN A 414 -12.34 9.59 11.91
C ASN A 414 -12.84 8.13 11.84
N GLU A 415 -13.89 7.84 11.08
CA GLU A 415 -14.36 6.49 10.80
C GLU A 415 -14.46 6.25 9.28
N TRP A 416 -14.05 5.07 8.84
CA TRP A 416 -14.13 4.68 7.44
C TRP A 416 -15.48 4.06 7.09
N TYR A 417 -16.17 4.68 6.14
CA TYR A 417 -17.48 4.24 5.67
C TYR A 417 -17.43 3.74 4.22
N LEU A 418 -18.23 2.73 3.91
CA LEU A 418 -18.46 2.32 2.53
C LEU A 418 -19.35 3.36 1.85
N VAL A 419 -18.83 4.00 0.80
CA VAL A 419 -19.54 5.05 0.06
C VAL A 419 -19.90 4.65 -1.36
N ALA A 420 -19.20 3.66 -1.94
CA ALA A 420 -19.56 3.11 -3.23
C ALA A 420 -19.21 1.63 -3.40
N ILE A 421 -19.97 0.95 -4.25
CA ILE A 421 -19.62 -0.33 -4.88
C ILE A 421 -19.50 -0.06 -6.38
N VAL A 422 -18.33 -0.27 -6.96
CA VAL A 422 -18.06 0.00 -8.39
C VAL A 422 -17.72 -1.31 -9.08
N ARG A 423 -18.46 -1.64 -10.14
CA ARG A 423 -18.26 -2.89 -10.87
C ARG A 423 -17.28 -2.69 -12.03
N GLY A 424 -16.20 -3.47 -12.06
CA GLY A 424 -15.29 -3.54 -13.21
C GLY A 424 -15.64 -4.74 -14.07
N ALA A 425 -16.44 -4.57 -15.12
CA ALA A 425 -16.72 -5.67 -16.04
C ALA A 425 -16.83 -5.14 -17.46
N HIS A 426 -16.41 -5.96 -18.43
CA HIS A 426 -16.56 -5.60 -19.83
C HIS A 426 -18.06 -5.59 -20.14
N ASN A 427 -18.53 -4.49 -20.73
CA ASN A 427 -19.89 -4.40 -21.24
C ASN A 427 -20.03 -5.46 -22.35
N PRO A 428 -20.82 -6.52 -22.15
CA PRO A 428 -20.82 -7.71 -23.01
C PRO A 428 -21.63 -7.53 -24.29
#